data_AF-A0A552L3T6-F1
#
_entry.id   AF-A0A552L3T6-F1
#
_cell.length_a   1.000
_cell.length_b   1.000
_cell.length_c   1.000
_cell.angle_alpha   90.00
_cell.angle_beta   90.00
_cell.angle_gamma   90.00
#
_symmetry.space_group_name_H-M   'P 1'
#
loop_
_entity.id
_entity.type
_entity.pdbx_description
1 polymer ?
#
loop_
_entity_poly.entity_id
_entity_poly.type
_entity_poly.pdbx_seq_one_letter_code
_entity_poly.pdbx_strand_id
1 'polypeptide(L)'
;MPTVTIDFSALAGVNFTPAVTGVSATVAQFLNTFTATPISISTTDAGDYSLTSIGVFPGGNTVWRLFNGTTSAVSATLSGYDFPFTTTLTLPADTNTFLRSTVGGTHILTVSTNSYTKAAGTQQINLGAPPSPSGQTTIAPLLNTDSYFITGSGSADTLSGSNQADTLVGGNGNDSLTGGAGVDTFNVAAGTDTISDLGNGVDILLVAAG
;
A
#
# COMPACT_ATOMS: atom_id res chain seq x y z
N MET A 1 15.27 -3.66 25.43
CA MET A 1 15.52 -3.71 23.98
C MET A 1 15.31 -2.30 23.45
N PRO A 2 16.20 -1.74 22.62
CA PRO A 2 15.97 -0.41 22.07
C PRO A 2 14.73 -0.45 21.17
N THR A 3 13.77 0.43 21.45
CA THR A 3 12.61 0.67 20.59
C THR A 3 13.12 1.37 19.33
N VAL A 4 13.13 0.67 18.20
CA VAL A 4 13.40 1.31 16.91
C VAL A 4 12.11 2.01 16.48
N THR A 5 12.01 3.29 16.78
CA THR A 5 10.99 4.16 16.21
C THR A 5 11.40 4.44 14.77
N ILE A 6 10.70 3.87 13.80
CA ILE A 6 10.90 4.20 12.38
C ILE A 6 10.32 5.61 12.19
N ASP A 7 11.20 6.62 12.18
CA ASP A 7 10.84 8.01 11.92
C ASP A 7 10.93 8.27 10.42
N PHE A 8 9.78 8.27 9.76
CA PHE A 8 9.67 8.56 8.33
C PHE A 8 9.80 10.05 7.98
N SER A 9 9.92 10.95 8.98
CA SER A 9 9.96 12.40 8.75
C SER A 9 11.29 12.93 8.23
N ALA A 10 12.36 12.14 8.34
CA ALA A 10 13.72 12.56 7.98
C ALA A 10 14.16 12.14 6.56
N LEU A 11 13.35 11.33 5.86
CA LEU A 11 13.68 10.81 4.53
C LEU A 11 12.70 11.38 3.49
N ALA A 12 13.22 11.84 2.36
CA ALA A 12 12.40 12.12 1.19
C ALA A 12 11.92 10.78 0.58
N GLY A 13 10.79 10.79 -0.13
CA GLY A 13 10.25 9.60 -0.78
C GLY A 13 9.47 8.65 0.14
N VAL A 14 9.01 7.53 -0.42
CA VAL A 14 8.36 6.41 0.23
C VAL A 14 9.43 5.57 0.92
N ASN A 15 9.37 5.54 2.25
CA ASN A 15 10.29 4.75 3.06
C ASN A 15 9.45 3.67 3.74
N PHE A 16 9.40 2.49 3.13
CA PHE A 16 8.63 1.37 3.61
C PHE A 16 9.56 0.27 4.13
N THR A 17 9.30 -0.16 5.36
CA THR A 17 9.91 -1.37 5.92
C THR A 17 8.85 -2.04 6.79
N PRO A 18 8.43 -3.27 6.46
CA PRO A 18 7.41 -3.97 7.23
C PRO A 18 7.94 -4.29 8.63
N ALA A 19 7.02 -4.58 9.55
CA ALA A 19 7.37 -4.84 10.93
C ALA A 19 8.33 -6.03 11.06
N VAL A 20 9.55 -5.76 11.52
CA VAL A 20 10.41 -6.78 12.14
C VAL A 20 10.03 -6.87 13.62
N THR A 21 10.09 -8.09 14.17
CA THR A 21 9.64 -8.48 15.51
C THR A 21 9.77 -7.36 16.55
N GLY A 22 8.63 -6.83 17.01
CA GLY A 22 8.58 -5.85 18.12
C GLY A 22 8.27 -4.40 17.75
N VAL A 23 8.07 -4.05 16.47
CA VAL A 23 7.57 -2.73 16.05
C VAL A 23 6.30 -2.91 15.20
N SER A 24 5.13 -2.60 15.75
CA SER A 24 3.87 -2.77 15.02
C SER A 24 3.60 -1.60 14.05
N ALA A 25 4.32 -1.56 12.92
CA ALA A 25 3.94 -0.70 11.81
C ALA A 25 2.57 -1.13 11.26
N THR A 26 1.71 -0.16 10.97
CA THR A 26 0.34 -0.41 10.47
C THR A 26 0.09 0.31 9.16
N VAL A 27 -0.87 -0.21 8.37
CA VAL A 27 -1.37 0.49 7.18
C VAL A 27 -1.85 1.90 7.51
N ALA A 28 -2.44 2.09 8.68
CA ALA A 28 -2.90 3.42 9.12
C ALA A 28 -1.75 4.42 9.25
N GLN A 29 -0.64 4.01 9.86
CA GLN A 29 0.55 4.84 10.00
C GLN A 29 1.20 5.09 8.64
N PHE A 30 1.31 4.04 7.80
CA PHE A 30 1.84 4.16 6.44
C PHE A 30 1.07 5.21 5.62
N LEU A 31 -0.26 5.11 5.56
CA LEU A 31 -1.11 6.04 4.79
C LEU A 31 -1.20 7.44 5.42
N ASN A 32 -0.88 7.57 6.71
CA ASN A 32 -0.77 8.88 7.34
C ASN A 32 0.53 9.59 6.91
N THR A 33 1.62 8.84 6.79
CA THR A 33 2.92 9.33 6.35
C THR A 33 2.96 9.56 4.84
N PHE A 34 2.57 8.56 4.04
CA PHE A 34 2.63 8.56 2.59
C PHE A 34 1.23 8.73 2.01
N THR A 35 0.77 9.99 1.96
CA THR A 35 -0.63 10.30 1.70
C THR A 35 -1.10 10.03 0.27
N ALA A 36 -0.17 9.90 -0.67
CA ALA A 36 -0.44 9.65 -2.09
C ALA A 36 -0.08 8.22 -2.53
N THR A 37 0.46 7.40 -1.63
CA THR A 37 0.98 6.07 -1.96
C THR A 37 0.02 5.00 -1.48
N PRO A 38 -0.58 4.21 -2.40
CA PRO A 38 -1.35 3.04 -2.02
C PRO A 38 -0.43 1.91 -1.56
N ILE A 39 -0.97 1.01 -0.75
CA ILE A 39 -0.30 -0.25 -0.38
C ILE A 39 -1.28 -1.40 -0.55
N SER A 40 -0.89 -2.45 -1.27
CA SER A 40 -1.67 -3.68 -1.36
C SER A 40 -1.04 -4.78 -0.53
N ILE A 41 -1.91 -5.55 0.14
CA ILE A 41 -1.54 -6.65 1.02
C ILE A 41 -2.32 -7.88 0.56
N SER A 42 -1.63 -9.02 0.42
CA SER A 42 -2.27 -10.30 0.11
C SER A 42 -3.36 -10.66 1.11
N THR A 43 -4.37 -11.35 0.63
CA THR A 43 -5.45 -11.89 1.47
C THR A 43 -5.91 -13.23 0.94
N THR A 44 -6.53 -14.04 1.81
CA THR A 44 -7.19 -15.29 1.45
C THR A 44 -8.70 -15.13 1.35
N ASP A 45 -9.21 -13.89 1.47
CA ASP A 45 -10.63 -13.60 1.33
C ASP A 45 -11.08 -13.93 -0.11
N ALA A 46 -12.23 -14.59 -0.25
CA ALA A 46 -12.81 -14.91 -1.55
C ALA A 46 -13.83 -13.85 -1.97
N GLY A 47 -13.89 -13.54 -3.27
CA GLY A 47 -14.92 -12.70 -3.87
C GLY A 47 -14.42 -11.95 -5.10
N ASP A 48 -15.30 -11.16 -5.72
CA ASP A 48 -14.91 -10.30 -6.83
C ASP A 48 -14.24 -9.00 -6.30
N TYR A 49 -14.64 -7.85 -6.83
CA TYR A 49 -14.15 -6.56 -6.37
C TYR A 49 -15.04 -5.97 -5.28
N SER A 50 -14.47 -5.21 -4.36
CA SER A 50 -15.28 -4.39 -3.43
C SER A 50 -14.61 -3.07 -3.05
N LEU A 51 -15.44 -2.08 -2.73
CA LEU A 51 -15.03 -0.80 -2.16
C LEU A 51 -15.55 -0.67 -0.73
N THR A 52 -14.65 -0.58 0.23
CA THR A 52 -14.97 -0.44 1.65
C THR A 52 -14.36 0.84 2.23
N SER A 53 -15.16 1.64 2.92
CA SER A 53 -14.63 2.72 3.76
C SER A 53 -14.11 2.11 5.06
N ILE A 54 -12.83 2.25 5.36
CA ILE A 54 -12.22 1.70 6.59
C ILE A 54 -12.30 2.70 7.75
N GLY A 55 -12.26 3.98 7.45
CA GLY A 55 -12.38 5.04 8.44
C GLY A 55 -11.94 6.38 7.89
N VAL A 56 -11.86 7.35 8.78
CA VAL A 56 -11.43 8.71 8.48
C VAL A 56 -10.28 9.11 9.39
N PHE A 57 -9.22 9.68 8.81
CA PHE A 57 -8.17 10.31 9.59
C PHE A 57 -8.68 11.61 10.25
N PRO A 58 -8.04 12.05 11.34
CA PRO A 58 -8.22 13.40 11.85
C PRO A 58 -8.02 14.41 10.72
N GLY A 59 -9.04 15.25 10.45
CA GLY A 59 -9.06 16.16 9.30
C GLY A 59 -9.97 15.73 8.14
N GLY A 60 -10.61 14.57 8.21
CA GLY A 60 -11.72 14.18 7.31
C GLY A 60 -11.32 13.38 6.07
N ASN A 61 -10.05 13.00 5.94
CA ASN A 61 -9.58 12.17 4.84
C ASN A 61 -10.00 10.72 5.03
N THR A 62 -10.73 10.15 4.06
CA THR A 62 -11.21 8.78 4.13
C THR A 62 -10.14 7.79 3.68
N VAL A 63 -10.00 6.69 4.41
CA VAL A 63 -9.22 5.53 3.97
C VAL A 63 -10.14 4.51 3.33
N TRP A 64 -9.77 4.10 2.13
CA TRP A 64 -10.47 3.13 1.32
C TRP A 64 -9.70 1.82 1.28
N ARG A 65 -10.45 0.71 1.31
CA ARG A 65 -9.96 -0.62 0.96
C ARG A 65 -10.65 -1.05 -0.33
N LEU A 66 -9.85 -1.28 -1.35
CA LEU A 66 -10.23 -1.78 -2.66
C LEU A 66 -9.79 -3.24 -2.70
N PHE A 67 -10.75 -4.15 -2.66
CA PHE A 67 -10.48 -5.59 -2.70
C PHE A 67 -10.52 -6.08 -4.14
N ASN A 68 -9.58 -6.95 -4.50
CA ASN A 68 -9.60 -7.75 -5.71
C ASN A 68 -9.35 -9.20 -5.29
N GLY A 69 -10.40 -10.03 -5.21
CA GLY A 69 -10.29 -11.47 -4.97
C GLY A 69 -10.33 -12.32 -6.24
N THR A 70 -10.06 -11.69 -7.40
CA THR A 70 -9.88 -12.41 -8.66
C THR A 70 -8.44 -12.88 -8.78
N THR A 71 -8.20 -13.79 -9.71
CA THR A 71 -6.87 -14.38 -9.96
C THR A 71 -5.97 -13.53 -10.86
N SER A 72 -6.38 -12.30 -11.20
CA SER A 72 -5.62 -11.43 -12.11
C SER A 72 -5.55 -10.00 -11.59
N ALA A 73 -4.40 -9.39 -11.79
CA ALA A 73 -4.25 -7.95 -11.57
C ALA A 73 -5.09 -7.18 -12.59
N VAL A 74 -5.72 -6.09 -12.15
CA VAL A 74 -6.59 -5.26 -12.99
C VAL A 74 -6.30 -3.78 -12.79
N SER A 75 -6.48 -2.97 -13.84
CA SER A 75 -6.48 -1.51 -13.70
C SER A 75 -7.83 -1.03 -13.19
N ALA A 76 -7.81 -0.20 -12.17
CA ALA A 76 -9.00 0.38 -11.55
C ALA A 76 -8.87 1.89 -11.40
N THR A 77 -10.01 2.58 -11.38
CA THR A 77 -10.07 4.01 -11.07
C THR A 77 -10.96 4.24 -9.86
N LEU A 78 -10.45 4.91 -8.84
CA LEU A 78 -11.26 5.43 -7.74
C LEU A 78 -11.53 6.90 -7.98
N SER A 79 -12.80 7.29 -8.03
CA SER A 79 -13.25 8.65 -8.29
C SER A 79 -14.15 9.19 -7.19
N GLY A 80 -14.18 10.50 -7.03
CA GLY A 80 -15.12 11.20 -6.15
C GLY A 80 -16.48 11.35 -6.81
N TYR A 81 -17.55 11.07 -6.06
CA TYR A 81 -18.92 11.37 -6.48
C TYR A 81 -19.23 12.83 -6.16
N ASP A 82 -19.41 13.66 -7.19
CA ASP A 82 -19.67 15.10 -7.11
C ASP A 82 -18.52 15.96 -6.51
N PHE A 83 -17.28 15.50 -6.57
CA PHE A 83 -16.09 16.31 -6.26
C PHE A 83 -14.86 15.88 -7.07
N PRO A 84 -13.90 16.79 -7.32
CA PRO A 84 -12.73 16.50 -8.15
C PRO A 84 -11.70 15.65 -7.39
N PHE A 85 -11.90 14.33 -7.43
CA PHE A 85 -10.93 13.32 -7.00
C PHE A 85 -10.92 12.20 -8.03
N THR A 86 -9.73 11.82 -8.50
CA THR A 86 -9.55 10.62 -9.32
C THR A 86 -8.15 10.07 -9.09
N THR A 87 -8.05 8.75 -8.96
CA THR A 87 -6.78 8.04 -8.94
C THR A 87 -6.91 6.73 -9.70
N THR A 88 -5.94 6.44 -10.54
CA THR A 88 -5.85 5.18 -11.29
C THR A 88 -4.73 4.36 -10.71
N LEU A 89 -5.00 3.09 -10.43
CA LEU A 89 -4.07 2.17 -9.80
C LEU A 89 -4.28 0.75 -10.30
N THR A 90 -3.23 -0.05 -10.21
CA THR A 90 -3.32 -1.50 -10.37
C THR A 90 -3.87 -2.09 -9.07
N LEU A 91 -4.87 -2.97 -9.16
CA LEU A 91 -5.31 -3.83 -8.07
C LEU A 91 -4.78 -5.23 -8.33
N PRO A 92 -3.73 -5.68 -7.62
CA PRO A 92 -3.21 -7.04 -7.76
C PRO A 92 -4.28 -8.09 -7.39
N ALA A 93 -4.15 -9.29 -7.98
CA ALA A 93 -4.97 -10.45 -7.63
C ALA A 93 -4.88 -10.78 -6.14
N ASP A 94 -5.96 -11.28 -5.55
CA ASP A 94 -6.02 -11.71 -4.15
C ASP A 94 -5.43 -10.71 -3.14
N THR A 95 -5.72 -9.41 -3.32
CA THR A 95 -5.24 -8.35 -2.42
C THR A 95 -6.32 -7.43 -1.87
N ASN A 96 -6.05 -6.89 -0.69
CA ASN A 96 -6.65 -5.66 -0.19
C ASN A 96 -5.70 -4.49 -0.49
N THR A 97 -6.11 -3.60 -1.38
CA THR A 97 -5.39 -2.35 -1.67
C THR A 97 -5.94 -1.21 -0.83
N PHE A 98 -5.09 -0.59 -0.03
CA PHE A 98 -5.44 0.50 0.85
C PHE A 98 -4.89 1.82 0.33
N LEU A 99 -5.71 2.86 0.34
CA LEU A 99 -5.31 4.20 -0.07
C LEU A 99 -6.06 5.27 0.73
N ARG A 100 -5.49 6.47 0.76
CA ARG A 100 -6.10 7.65 1.37
C ARG A 100 -6.68 8.56 0.29
N SER A 101 -7.94 8.98 0.48
CA SER A 101 -8.49 10.10 -0.29
C SER A 101 -8.21 11.42 0.42
N THR A 102 -7.84 12.44 -0.34
CA THR A 102 -7.63 13.81 0.15
C THR A 102 -8.94 14.53 0.47
N VAL A 103 -10.09 13.92 0.13
CA VAL A 103 -11.42 14.48 0.36
C VAL A 103 -12.33 13.42 0.97
N GLY A 104 -13.13 13.81 1.96
CA GLY A 104 -14.20 12.95 2.48
C GLY A 104 -15.40 12.91 1.53
N GLY A 105 -16.20 11.85 1.59
CA GLY A 105 -17.44 11.77 0.81
C GLY A 105 -17.61 10.44 0.09
N THR A 106 -18.57 10.40 -0.82
CA THR A 106 -18.87 9.20 -1.60
C THR A 106 -17.85 9.01 -2.71
N HIS A 107 -17.30 7.80 -2.82
CA HIS A 107 -16.38 7.43 -3.89
C HIS A 107 -16.97 6.30 -4.72
N ILE A 108 -16.53 6.24 -5.98
CA ILE A 108 -16.87 5.20 -6.94
C ILE A 108 -15.58 4.51 -7.37
N LEU A 109 -15.50 3.20 -7.11
CA LEU A 109 -14.48 2.34 -7.70
C LEU A 109 -15.01 1.80 -9.02
N THR A 110 -14.34 2.12 -10.11
CA THR A 110 -14.62 1.57 -11.45
C THR A 110 -13.54 0.57 -11.82
N VAL A 111 -13.97 -0.65 -12.13
CA VAL A 111 -13.10 -1.75 -12.59
C VAL A 111 -13.72 -2.32 -13.86
N SER A 112 -13.06 -2.13 -15.01
CA SER A 112 -13.65 -2.46 -16.31
C SER A 112 -15.03 -1.79 -16.46
N THR A 113 -16.10 -2.54 -16.72
CA THR A 113 -17.48 -2.03 -16.84
C THR A 113 -18.24 -1.98 -15.51
N ASN A 114 -17.65 -2.47 -14.41
CA ASN A 114 -18.31 -2.53 -13.10
C ASN A 114 -18.00 -1.29 -12.27
N SER A 115 -18.99 -0.83 -11.50
CA SER A 115 -18.84 0.32 -10.59
C SER A 115 -19.37 0.00 -9.20
N TYR A 116 -18.58 0.35 -8.18
CA TYR A 116 -18.87 0.12 -6.77
C TYR A 116 -18.86 1.45 -6.02
N THR A 117 -20.03 1.89 -5.57
CA THR A 117 -20.19 3.19 -4.91
C THR A 117 -20.26 3.02 -3.39
N LYS A 118 -19.48 3.80 -2.65
CA LYS A 118 -19.49 3.76 -1.18
C LYS A 118 -19.32 5.15 -0.58
N ALA A 119 -20.16 5.47 0.40
CA ALA A 119 -20.02 6.68 1.21
C ALA A 119 -18.90 6.53 2.24
N ALA A 120 -18.17 7.61 2.50
CA ALA A 120 -17.21 7.67 3.60
C ALA A 120 -17.91 7.39 4.94
N GLY A 121 -17.31 6.52 5.74
CA GLY A 121 -17.74 6.28 7.11
C GLY A 121 -17.30 7.42 8.05
N THR A 122 -17.86 7.43 9.27
CA THR A 122 -17.54 8.42 10.31
C THR A 122 -16.54 7.92 11.36
N GLN A 123 -16.12 6.65 11.25
CA GLN A 123 -15.24 6.01 12.22
C GLN A 123 -13.83 6.61 12.13
N GLN A 124 -13.38 7.26 13.21
CA GLN A 124 -12.04 7.84 13.28
C GLN A 124 -10.96 6.76 13.31
N ILE A 125 -9.83 7.02 12.66
CA ILE A 125 -8.60 6.22 12.72
C ILE A 125 -7.69 6.80 13.80
N ASN A 126 -7.10 5.92 14.62
CA ASN A 126 -6.15 6.20 15.69
C ASN A 126 -4.79 5.77 15.18
N LEU A 127 -3.83 6.68 15.28
CA LEU A 127 -2.47 6.45 14.80
C LEU A 127 -1.54 5.96 15.92
N GLY A 128 -1.98 6.06 17.18
CA GLY A 128 -1.20 5.75 18.37
C GLY A 128 -1.58 4.46 19.09
N ALA A 129 -2.60 3.73 18.63
CA ALA A 129 -2.99 2.45 19.22
C ALA A 129 -2.16 1.29 18.62
N PRO A 130 -1.73 0.30 19.45
CA PRO A 130 -1.20 -0.95 18.92
C PRO A 130 -2.29 -1.73 18.16
N PRO A 131 -1.92 -2.66 17.26
CA PRO A 131 -2.90 -3.46 16.53
C PRO A 131 -3.82 -4.22 17.46
N SER A 132 -5.13 -3.97 17.38
CA SER A 132 -6.15 -4.61 18.22
C SER A 132 -7.17 -5.36 17.39
N PRO A 133 -7.46 -6.64 17.69
CA PRO A 133 -8.51 -7.41 17.02
C PRO A 133 -9.94 -6.93 17.28
N SER A 134 -10.19 -6.10 18.30
CA SER A 134 -11.54 -5.92 18.90
C SER A 134 -12.14 -4.51 18.84
N GLY A 135 -11.79 -3.72 17.83
CA GLY A 135 -12.54 -2.52 17.48
C GLY A 135 -11.80 -1.22 17.76
N GLN A 136 -11.84 -0.36 16.73
CA GLN A 136 -11.06 0.85 16.54
C GLN A 136 -9.54 0.63 16.39
N THR A 137 -9.09 0.79 15.14
CA THR A 137 -8.01 1.71 14.73
C THR A 137 -6.58 1.23 14.52
N THR A 138 -6.40 0.09 13.88
CA THR A 138 -5.21 -0.16 13.05
C THR A 138 -5.70 -0.87 11.80
N ILE A 139 -5.66 -0.19 10.66
CA ILE A 139 -6.30 -0.64 9.40
C ILE A 139 -5.88 -2.08 9.01
N ALA A 140 -4.61 -2.40 9.23
CA ALA A 140 -4.04 -3.74 9.35
C ALA A 140 -2.62 -3.61 9.92
N PRO A 141 -2.06 -4.61 10.62
CA PRO A 141 -0.62 -4.70 10.83
C PRO A 141 0.09 -4.93 9.48
N LEU A 142 1.34 -4.50 9.38
CA LEU A 142 2.22 -4.81 8.25
C LEU A 142 3.16 -5.94 8.67
N LEU A 143 2.76 -7.20 8.41
CA LEU A 143 3.49 -8.40 8.86
C LEU A 143 4.56 -8.82 7.84
N ASN A 144 5.56 -9.57 8.28
CA ASN A 144 6.55 -10.18 7.37
C ASN A 144 6.02 -11.45 6.67
N THR A 145 4.80 -11.87 6.99
CA THR A 145 4.10 -13.02 6.39
C THR A 145 3.13 -12.63 5.29
N ASP A 146 2.98 -11.34 5.02
CA ASP A 146 2.11 -10.83 3.98
C ASP A 146 2.93 -10.52 2.73
N SER A 147 2.37 -10.79 1.54
CA SER A 147 2.91 -10.26 0.29
C SER A 147 2.43 -8.82 0.07
N TYR A 148 3.34 -7.98 -0.40
CA TYR A 148 3.15 -6.55 -0.65
C TYR A 148 3.21 -6.23 -2.13
N PHE A 149 2.35 -5.30 -2.54
CA PHE A 149 2.53 -4.54 -3.76
C PHE A 149 2.62 -3.06 -3.41
N ILE A 150 3.77 -2.46 -3.70
CA ILE A 150 4.07 -1.09 -3.33
C ILE A 150 4.65 -0.35 -4.52
N THR A 151 4.17 0.87 -4.71
CA THR A 151 4.71 1.79 -5.71
C THR A 151 5.30 2.98 -4.99
N GLY A 152 6.61 3.18 -5.17
CA GLY A 152 7.32 4.36 -4.73
C GLY A 152 6.87 5.61 -5.47
N SER A 153 7.54 6.70 -5.16
CA SER A 153 7.27 8.04 -5.66
C SER A 153 8.16 8.38 -6.87
N GLY A 154 8.34 9.68 -7.12
CA GLY A 154 9.34 10.19 -8.07
C GLY A 154 10.60 10.71 -7.38
N SER A 155 10.80 10.36 -6.11
CA SER A 155 11.94 10.74 -5.27
C SER A 155 12.74 9.49 -4.93
N ALA A 156 13.92 9.64 -4.33
CA ALA A 156 14.67 8.51 -3.83
C ALA A 156 13.87 7.78 -2.72
N ASP A 157 13.46 6.55 -2.98
CA ASP A 157 12.65 5.74 -2.08
C ASP A 157 13.48 4.62 -1.44
N THR A 158 13.06 4.16 -0.26
CA THR A 158 13.61 2.96 0.38
C THR A 158 12.48 1.97 0.61
N LEU A 159 12.42 0.90 -0.18
CA LEU A 159 11.35 -0.10 -0.13
C LEU A 159 11.93 -1.46 0.27
N SER A 160 11.47 -1.98 1.41
CA SER A 160 11.75 -3.36 1.83
C SER A 160 10.48 -4.20 1.76
N GLY A 161 10.54 -5.35 1.12
CA GLY A 161 9.51 -6.38 1.17
C GLY A 161 9.58 -7.20 2.46
N SER A 162 8.95 -8.37 2.40
CA SER A 162 8.60 -9.31 3.45
C SER A 162 9.40 -10.61 3.29
N ASN A 163 8.91 -11.72 3.85
CA ASN A 163 9.44 -13.06 3.58
C ASN A 163 8.62 -13.83 2.54
N GLN A 164 7.69 -13.16 1.87
CA GLN A 164 6.80 -13.70 0.84
C GLN A 164 7.12 -13.06 -0.51
N ALA A 165 6.50 -13.56 -1.58
CA ALA A 165 6.67 -12.98 -2.91
C ALA A 165 6.09 -11.56 -2.98
N ASP A 166 6.95 -10.56 -3.16
CA ASP A 166 6.59 -9.16 -3.17
C ASP A 166 6.72 -8.52 -4.56
N THR A 167 6.04 -7.39 -4.76
CA THR A 167 6.24 -6.53 -5.93
C THR A 167 6.58 -5.12 -5.47
N LEU A 168 7.81 -4.70 -5.77
CA LEU A 168 8.36 -3.40 -5.40
C LEU A 168 8.59 -2.59 -6.67
N VAL A 169 7.80 -1.53 -6.86
CA VAL A 169 7.99 -0.57 -7.94
C VAL A 169 8.70 0.64 -7.37
N GLY A 170 9.95 0.89 -7.75
CA GLY A 170 10.73 2.04 -7.25
C GLY A 170 10.09 3.36 -7.70
N GLY A 171 9.82 3.47 -9.00
CA GLY A 171 9.38 4.74 -9.59
C GLY A 171 10.57 5.48 -10.17
N ASN A 172 10.49 6.81 -10.23
CA ASN A 172 11.64 7.61 -10.64
C ASN A 172 12.44 8.00 -9.41
N GLY A 173 13.75 8.23 -9.56
CA GLY A 173 14.62 8.56 -8.44
C GLY A 173 15.72 7.54 -8.31
N ASN A 174 16.55 7.69 -7.28
CA ASN A 174 17.57 6.69 -6.98
C ASN A 174 17.05 5.84 -5.82
N ASP A 175 16.45 4.70 -6.14
CA ASP A 175 15.73 3.91 -5.15
C ASP A 175 16.60 2.81 -4.55
N SER A 176 16.34 2.48 -3.29
CA SER A 176 16.94 1.34 -2.59
C SER A 176 15.86 0.30 -2.33
N LEU A 177 15.97 -0.86 -2.98
CA LEU A 177 15.00 -1.94 -2.91
C LEU A 177 15.61 -3.19 -2.24
N THR A 178 14.83 -3.83 -1.38
CA THR A 178 15.15 -5.12 -0.75
C THR A 178 13.89 -5.98 -0.83
N GLY A 179 13.94 -7.13 -1.48
CA GLY A 179 12.77 -8.02 -1.60
C GLY A 179 12.50 -8.78 -0.31
N GLY A 180 13.56 -9.29 0.30
CA GLY A 180 13.56 -10.17 1.45
C GLY A 180 13.73 -11.62 1.03
N ALA A 181 12.85 -12.49 1.51
CA ALA A 181 12.79 -13.87 1.03
C ALA A 181 11.55 -14.01 0.16
N GLY A 182 11.58 -14.91 -0.82
CA GLY A 182 10.44 -15.10 -1.71
C GLY A 182 10.87 -15.17 -3.16
N VAL A 183 9.91 -14.93 -4.06
CA VAL A 183 10.14 -14.73 -5.48
C VAL A 183 9.66 -13.32 -5.76
N ASP A 184 10.60 -12.39 -5.75
CA ASP A 184 10.25 -10.97 -5.72
C ASP A 184 10.29 -10.37 -7.12
N THR A 185 9.42 -9.41 -7.37
CA THR A 185 9.41 -8.62 -8.61
C THR A 185 9.83 -7.19 -8.30
N PHE A 186 10.99 -6.80 -8.81
CA PHE A 186 11.50 -5.44 -8.74
C PHE A 186 11.21 -4.73 -10.06
N ASN A 187 10.50 -3.61 -10.02
CA ASN A 187 10.29 -2.76 -11.18
C ASN A 187 10.98 -1.42 -10.95
N VAL A 188 12.08 -1.21 -11.67
CA VAL A 188 12.89 0.01 -11.59
C VAL A 188 12.65 0.87 -12.82
N ALA A 189 12.66 2.19 -12.66
CA ALA A 189 12.49 3.14 -13.76
C ALA A 189 13.68 4.10 -13.86
N ALA A 190 13.45 5.40 -14.07
CA ALA A 190 14.53 6.35 -14.32
C ALA A 190 15.30 6.68 -13.03
N GLY A 191 16.60 6.45 -13.05
CA GLY A 191 17.55 6.83 -12.01
C GLY A 191 18.61 5.76 -11.77
N THR A 192 19.30 5.84 -10.64
CA THR A 192 20.27 4.82 -10.21
C THR A 192 19.70 4.03 -9.04
N ASP A 193 19.06 2.92 -9.35
CA ASP A 193 18.44 2.05 -8.38
C ASP A 193 19.40 0.98 -7.87
N THR A 194 19.28 0.63 -6.60
CA THR A 194 20.06 -0.40 -5.93
C THR A 194 19.12 -1.47 -5.40
N ILE A 195 19.33 -2.71 -5.84
CA ILE A 195 18.66 -3.88 -5.26
C ILE A 195 19.69 -4.65 -4.44
N SER A 196 19.42 -4.79 -3.15
CA SER A 196 20.41 -5.27 -2.18
C SER A 196 20.51 -6.79 -2.04
N ASP A 197 19.50 -7.52 -2.48
CA ASP A 197 19.33 -8.97 -2.24
C ASP A 197 18.91 -9.76 -3.47
N LEU A 198 19.17 -9.22 -4.67
CA LEU A 198 18.86 -9.88 -5.93
C LEU A 198 19.47 -11.29 -5.97
N GLY A 199 18.63 -12.31 -6.15
CA GLY A 199 19.04 -13.72 -6.22
C GLY A 199 18.80 -14.52 -4.93
N ASN A 200 18.09 -13.96 -3.95
CA ASN A 200 17.60 -14.70 -2.78
C ASN A 200 16.28 -15.44 -3.09
N GLY A 201 16.29 -16.22 -4.17
CA GLY A 201 15.06 -16.79 -4.75
C GLY A 201 15.12 -16.81 -6.28
N VAL A 202 13.95 -16.92 -6.92
CA VAL A 202 13.80 -16.72 -8.36
C VAL A 202 13.22 -15.33 -8.58
N ASP A 203 14.05 -14.30 -8.39
CA ASP A 203 13.59 -12.92 -8.51
C ASP A 203 13.45 -12.49 -9.97
N ILE A 204 12.58 -11.52 -10.19
CA ILE A 204 12.30 -10.92 -11.48
C ILE A 204 12.67 -9.44 -11.41
N LEU A 205 13.60 -9.01 -12.27
CA LEU A 205 13.91 -7.60 -12.48
C LEU A 205 13.24 -7.10 -13.76
N LEU A 206 12.27 -6.21 -13.61
CA LEU A 206 11.68 -5.42 -14.68
C LEU A 206 12.38 -4.07 -14.75
N VAL A 207 12.83 -3.71 -15.95
CA VAL A 207 13.36 -2.38 -16.23
C VAL A 207 12.35 -1.66 -17.10
N ALA A 208 11.66 -0.67 -16.53
CA ALA A 208 10.74 0.18 -17.27
C ALA A 208 11.54 1.20 -18.12
N ALA A 209 10.95 1.66 -19.22
CA ALA A 209 11.55 2.73 -20.01
C ALA A 209 11.58 4.03 -19.19
N GLY A 210 12.77 4.60 -19.03
CA GLY A 210 12.98 5.94 -18.49
C GLY A 210 12.82 7.05 -19.53
#